data_AF-A0A3M2EQS6-F1
#
_entry.id   AF-A0A3M2EQS6-F1
#
_cell.length_a   1.000
_cell.length_b   1.000
_cell.length_c   1.000
_cell.angle_alpha   90.00
_cell.angle_beta   90.00
_cell.angle_gamma   90.00
#
_symmetry.space_group_name_H-M   'P 1'
#
loop_
_entity.id
_entity.type
_entity.pdbx_description
1 polymer ?
#
loop_
_entity_poly.entity_id
_entity_poly.type
_entity_poly.pdbx_seq_one_letter_code
_entity_poly.pdbx_strand_id
1 'polypeptide(L)' 'MDGVQAAAADEGDLQALPAVEQAFAAAERQLQIYGPRLQAKYGAAMKLCSFAVVSVGFERILWRRVH' A
#
# COMPACT_ATOMS: atom_id res chain seq x y z
N MET A 1 17.66 8.66 -3.33
CA MET A 1 17.32 9.08 -1.96
C MET A 1 17.70 7.93 -1.07
N ASP A 2 18.52 8.17 -0.07
CA ASP A 2 19.08 7.12 0.77
C ASP A 2 18.31 7.08 2.10
N GLY A 3 18.57 6.06 2.93
CA GLY A 3 17.78 5.78 4.14
C GLY A 3 17.70 6.93 5.14
N VAL A 4 18.76 7.75 5.24
CA VAL A 4 18.82 8.90 6.16
C VAL A 4 17.92 10.05 5.68
N GLN A 5 17.90 10.34 4.37
CA GLN A 5 16.99 11.37 3.88
C GLN A 5 15.53 10.91 3.99
N ALA A 6 15.25 9.62 3.82
CA ALA A 6 13.90 9.07 3.90
C ALA A 6 13.29 9.20 5.32
N ALA A 7 14.13 9.14 6.36
CA ALA A 7 13.68 9.32 7.74
C ALA A 7 13.20 10.75 8.04
N ALA A 8 13.82 11.76 7.41
CA ALA A 8 13.55 13.18 7.66
C ALA A 8 12.50 13.79 6.71
N ALA A 9 12.11 13.08 5.64
CA ALA A 9 11.14 13.57 4.66
C ALA A 9 9.72 13.60 5.25
N ASP A 10 8.85 14.42 4.66
CA ASP A 10 7.43 14.39 4.95
C ASP A 10 6.75 13.19 4.27
N GLU A 11 5.53 12.84 4.67
CA GLU A 11 4.81 11.71 4.10
C GLU A 11 4.56 11.90 2.60
N GLY A 12 4.20 13.13 2.19
CA GLY A 12 3.95 13.46 0.79
C GLY A 12 5.19 13.27 -0.10
N ASP A 13 6.37 13.67 0.40
CA ASP A 13 7.64 13.50 -0.31
C ASP A 13 8.01 12.03 -0.46
N LEU A 14 7.76 11.21 0.57
CA LEU A 14 7.98 9.77 0.48
C LEU A 14 7.01 9.10 -0.50
N GLN A 15 5.74 9.51 -0.52
CA GLN A 15 4.77 8.96 -1.46
C GLN A 15 5.15 9.25 -2.92
N ALA A 16 5.73 10.42 -3.20
CA ALA A 16 6.18 10.81 -4.53
C ALA A 16 7.41 10.02 -5.02
N LEU A 17 8.06 9.22 -4.17
CA LEU A 17 9.22 8.44 -4.58
C LEU A 17 8.83 7.36 -5.61
N PRO A 18 9.55 7.25 -6.74
CA PRO A 18 9.24 6.27 -7.78
C PRO A 18 9.21 4.82 -7.26
N ALA A 19 10.08 4.47 -6.32
CA ALA A 19 10.11 3.14 -5.71
C ALA A 19 8.87 2.87 -4.85
N VAL A 20 8.35 3.90 -4.16
CA VAL A 20 7.14 3.80 -3.34
C VAL A 20 5.90 3.67 -4.22
N GLU A 21 5.79 4.48 -5.27
CA GLU A 21 4.71 4.36 -6.26
C GLU A 21 4.69 2.97 -6.92
N GLN A 22 5.86 2.46 -7.32
CA GLN A 22 5.97 1.10 -7.88
C GLN A 22 5.56 0.02 -6.89
N ALA A 23 5.91 0.16 -5.61
CA ALA A 23 5.52 -0.77 -4.56
C ALA A 23 3.99 -0.75 -4.32
N PHE A 24 3.37 0.45 -4.30
CA PHE A 24 1.92 0.57 -4.24
C PHE A 24 1.24 -0.08 -5.45
N ALA A 25 1.72 0.18 -6.66
CA ALA A 25 1.17 -0.42 -7.88
C ALA A 25 1.32 -1.95 -7.92
N ALA A 26 2.35 -2.51 -7.28
CA ALA A 26 2.51 -3.96 -7.12
C ALA A 26 1.50 -4.53 -6.11
N ALA A 27 1.32 -3.86 -4.96
CA ALA A 27 0.34 -4.25 -3.94
C ALA A 27 -1.10 -4.22 -4.48
N GLU A 28 -1.44 -3.18 -5.25
CA GLU A 28 -2.76 -3.06 -5.89
C GLU A 28 -3.00 -4.16 -6.94
N ARG A 29 -1.99 -4.50 -7.76
CA ARG A 29 -2.09 -5.65 -8.69
C ARG A 29 -2.33 -6.96 -7.96
N GLN A 30 -1.67 -7.19 -6.83
CA GLN A 30 -1.92 -8.38 -6.02
C GLN A 30 -3.36 -8.41 -5.50
N LEU A 31 -3.88 -7.26 -5.10
CA LEU A 31 -5.27 -7.14 -4.66
C LEU A 31 -6.27 -7.43 -5.79
N GLN A 32 -6.02 -7.02 -7.02
CA GLN A 32 -6.90 -7.35 -8.16
C GLN A 32 -7.07 -8.86 -8.35
N ILE A 33 -6.06 -9.65 -8.02
CA ILE A 33 -6.08 -11.12 -8.12
C ILE A 33 -6.79 -11.75 -6.91
N TYR A 34 -6.47 -11.29 -5.70
CA TYR A 34 -6.95 -11.92 -4.46
C TYR A 34 -8.29 -11.38 -3.97
N GLY A 35 -8.55 -10.09 -4.16
CA GLY A 35 -9.74 -9.36 -3.73
C GLY A 35 -11.05 -10.03 -4.15
N PRO A 36 -11.24 -10.45 -5.42
CA PRO A 36 -12.46 -11.13 -5.84
C PRO A 36 -12.73 -12.43 -5.07
N ARG A 37 -11.68 -13.19 -4.71
CA ARG A 37 -11.82 -14.41 -3.92
C ARG A 37 -12.28 -14.13 -2.50
N LEU A 38 -11.75 -13.05 -1.90
CA LEU A 38 -12.13 -12.62 -0.56
C LEU A 38 -13.56 -12.11 -0.54
N GLN A 39 -13.94 -11.31 -1.54
CA GLN A 39 -15.30 -10.79 -1.71
C GLN A 39 -16.31 -11.91 -1.93
N ALA A 40 -15.99 -12.90 -2.76
CA ALA A 40 -16.86 -14.06 -2.96
C ALA A 40 -17.07 -14.87 -1.67
N LYS A 41 -16.02 -14.99 -0.84
CA LYS A 41 -16.07 -15.78 0.39
C LYS A 41 -16.76 -15.06 1.56
N TYR A 42 -16.55 -13.76 1.71
CA TYR A 42 -16.95 -13.02 2.92
C TYR A 42 -17.83 -11.80 2.66
N GLY A 43 -17.96 -11.33 1.42
CA GLY A 43 -18.66 -10.09 1.07
C GLY A 43 -20.16 -10.08 1.41
N ALA A 44 -20.79 -11.25 1.52
CA ALA A 44 -22.18 -11.37 1.97
C ALA A 44 -22.34 -11.22 3.50
N ALA A 45 -21.30 -11.54 4.28
CA ALA A 45 -21.33 -11.50 5.74
C ALA A 45 -20.79 -10.18 6.31
N MET A 46 -19.87 -9.52 5.58
CA MET A 46 -19.22 -8.29 6.04
C MET A 46 -18.76 -7.39 4.89
N LYS A 47 -18.69 -6.08 5.17
CA LYS A 47 -18.10 -5.10 4.25
C LYS A 47 -16.58 -5.18 4.32
N LEU A 48 -15.95 -5.66 3.24
CA LEU A 48 -14.51 -5.73 3.14
C LEU A 48 -13.92 -4.37 2.74
N CYS A 49 -12.80 -4.01 3.34
CA CYS A 49 -12.00 -2.84 2.97
C CYS A 49 -10.56 -3.30 2.73
N SER A 50 -9.96 -2.82 1.66
CA SER A 50 -8.60 -3.19 1.28
C SER A 50 -7.66 -2.01 1.41
N PHE A 51 -6.45 -2.28 1.88
CA PHE A 51 -5.40 -1.28 2.02
C PHE A 51 -4.14 -1.81 1.35
N ALA A 52 -3.54 -1.00 0.49
CA ALA A 52 -2.18 -1.20 0.02
C ALA A 52 -1.26 -0.58 1.07
N VAL A 53 -0.22 -1.32 1.49
CA VAL A 53 0.70 -0.90 2.55
C VAL A 53 2.13 -1.09 2.05
N VAL A 54 2.95 -0.06 2.20
CA VAL A 54 4.36 -0.04 1.78
C VAL A 54 5.22 0.41 2.95
N SER A 55 6.24 -0.39 3.28
CA SER A 55 7.25 0.00 4.25
C SER A 55 8.36 0.81 3.56
N VAL A 56 8.74 1.94 4.15
CA VAL A 56 9.88 2.74 3.70
C VAL A 56 10.98 2.63 4.76
N GLY A 57 12.08 1.96 4.41
CA GLY A 57 13.08 1.56 5.40
C GLY A 57 12.49 0.56 6.41
N PHE A 58 12.88 0.69 7.69
CA PHE A 58 12.44 -0.20 8.76
C PHE A 58 11.45 0.44 9.75
N GLU A 59 11.21 1.74 9.65
CA GLU A 59 10.51 2.50 10.71
C GLU A 59 9.22 3.17 10.22
N ARG A 60 9.03 3.32 8.91
CA ARG A 60 7.92 4.11 8.34
C ARG A 60 7.00 3.23 7.50
N ILE A 61 5.70 3.42 7.68
CA ILE A 61 4.66 2.71 6.93
C ILE A 61 3.80 3.74 6.22
N LEU A 62 3.66 3.58 4.90
CA LEU A 62 2.72 4.33 4.07
C LEU A 62 1.57 3.40 3.70
N TRP A 63 0.37 3.94 3.62
CA TRP A 63 -0.81 3.17 3.24
C TRP A 63 -1.77 3.97 2.38
N ARG A 64 -2.47 3.25 1.49
CA ARG A 64 -3.55 3.79 0.66
C ARG A 64 -4.75 2.87 0.79
N ARG A 65 -5.93 3.45 0.96
CA ARG A 65 -7.17 2.68 0.83
C ARG A 65 -7.39 2.37 -0.65
N VAL A 66 -7.60 1.10 -0.96
CA VAL A 66 -7.91 0.65 -2.33
C VAL A 66 -9.42 0.43 -2.42
N HIS A 67 -10.04 1.07 -3.40
CA HIS A 67 -11.48 1.04 -3.63
C HIS A 67 -11.88 -0.08 -4.58
#